data_AF-A0A7V3P143-F1
#
_entry.id   AF-A0A7V3P143-F1
#
_cell.length_a   1.000
_cell.length_b   1.000
_cell.length_c   1.000
_cell.angle_alpha   90.00
_cell.angle_beta   90.00
_cell.angle_gamma   90.00
#
_symmetry.space_group_name_H-M   'P 1'
#
loop_
_entity.id
_entity.type
_entity.pdbx_description
1 polymer ?
#
loop_
_entity_poly.entity_id
_entity_poly.type
_entity_poly.pdbx_seq_one_letter_code
_entity_poly.pdbx_strand_id
1 'polypeptide(L)'
;MRWSILVCVLLALAVFSVSAAAQGPAPLALSNRDVGGGPLNQYTPGVEGGVGLNNIGLLIRTWGKVTFVDTVNKIFYINDGANRDDGSGHIGLRVSYSNLAPGNTIEPPPVGSYVAVTCICSTWVNPAGKIHPNLRPRRQDDITIIASPGS
;
A
#
# COMPACT_ATOMS: atom_id res chain seq x y z
N MET A 1 -0.33 63.45 -42.75
CA MET A 1 -1.04 62.47 -41.91
C MET A 1 -0.01 61.48 -41.37
N ARG A 2 0.35 61.60 -40.08
CA ARG A 2 1.30 60.73 -39.38
C ARG A 2 0.49 59.70 -38.58
N TRP A 3 0.75 58.41 -38.81
CA TRP A 3 0.09 57.32 -38.09
C TRP A 3 0.92 56.96 -36.84
N SER A 4 0.31 57.09 -35.67
CA SER A 4 0.96 56.87 -34.37
C SER A 4 1.13 55.38 -34.04
N ILE A 5 2.33 55.05 -33.59
CA ILE A 5 2.76 53.79 -33.00
C ILE A 5 2.04 53.57 -31.66
N LEU A 6 1.49 52.38 -31.42
CA LEU A 6 1.30 51.87 -30.05
C LEU A 6 1.25 50.33 -30.08
N VAL A 7 2.37 49.69 -29.75
CA VAL A 7 2.43 48.26 -29.42
C VAL A 7 2.54 48.17 -27.90
N CYS A 8 1.42 47.88 -27.23
CA CYS A 8 1.40 47.58 -25.79
C CYS A 8 1.93 46.16 -25.57
N VAL A 9 3.13 46.04 -25.00
CA VAL A 9 3.65 44.75 -24.51
C VAL A 9 3.19 44.58 -23.06
N LEU A 10 2.23 43.66 -22.84
CA LEU A 10 1.81 43.24 -21.52
C LEU A 10 2.76 42.12 -21.04
N LEU A 11 3.62 42.45 -20.06
CA LEU A 11 4.47 41.47 -19.40
C LEU A 11 3.69 40.86 -18.22
N ALA A 12 3.31 39.58 -18.31
CA ALA A 12 2.69 38.87 -17.20
C ALA A 12 3.76 38.30 -16.27
N LEU A 13 3.77 38.74 -15.01
CA LEU A 13 4.56 38.14 -13.92
C LEU A 13 3.87 36.85 -13.45
N ALA A 14 4.49 35.70 -13.70
CA ALA A 14 4.08 34.43 -13.11
C ALA A 14 4.70 34.28 -11.72
N VAL A 15 3.85 34.18 -10.69
CA VAL A 15 4.27 33.83 -9.34
C VAL A 15 4.21 32.31 -9.20
N PHE A 16 5.36 31.68 -8.97
CA PHE A 16 5.44 30.26 -8.67
C PHE A 16 5.62 30.07 -7.17
N SER A 17 4.68 29.37 -6.53
CA SER A 17 4.85 28.91 -5.16
C SER A 17 5.54 27.54 -5.18
N VAL A 18 6.71 27.46 -4.55
CA VAL A 18 7.33 26.17 -4.18
C VAL A 18 6.80 25.81 -2.80
N SER A 19 5.94 24.79 -2.71
CA SER A 19 5.71 24.13 -1.44
C SER A 19 6.83 23.11 -1.23
N ALA A 20 7.60 23.26 -0.17
CA ALA A 20 8.40 22.15 0.32
C ALA A 20 7.41 21.10 0.84
N ALA A 21 7.26 19.99 0.12
CA ALA A 21 6.51 18.86 0.64
C ALA A 21 7.23 18.37 1.90
N ALA A 22 6.59 18.51 3.06
CA ALA A 22 7.07 17.88 4.27
C ALA A 22 7.13 16.37 4.02
N GLN A 23 8.33 15.80 3.93
CA GLN A 23 8.52 14.37 3.76
C GLN A 23 8.16 13.71 5.08
N GLY A 24 7.01 13.02 5.09
CA GLY A 24 6.62 12.18 6.22
C GLY A 24 7.67 11.10 6.49
N PRO A 25 7.63 10.47 7.68
CA PRO A 25 8.56 9.41 8.03
C PRO A 25 8.52 8.30 6.97
N ALA A 26 9.70 7.73 6.69
CA ALA A 26 9.82 6.60 5.79
C ALA A 26 8.97 5.42 6.30
N PRO A 27 8.37 4.62 5.39
CA PRO A 27 7.59 3.45 5.80
C PRO A 27 8.42 2.48 6.64
N LEU A 28 7.80 1.92 7.69
CA LEU A 28 8.45 0.91 8.51
C LEU A 28 8.54 -0.42 7.74
N ALA A 29 9.74 -0.90 7.46
CA ALA A 29 9.97 -2.15 6.75
C ALA A 29 9.90 -3.37 7.69
N LEU A 30 9.07 -4.35 7.38
CA LEU A 30 8.75 -5.51 8.23
C LEU A 30 8.75 -6.81 7.43
N SER A 31 9.03 -7.95 8.08
CA SER A 31 8.70 -9.27 7.53
C SER A 31 7.20 -9.55 7.63
N ASN A 32 6.67 -10.47 6.83
CA ASN A 32 5.24 -10.76 6.84
C ASN A 32 4.72 -11.32 8.17
N ARG A 33 5.61 -11.98 8.93
CA ARG A 33 5.33 -12.48 10.28
C ARG A 33 4.99 -11.34 11.24
N ASP A 34 5.71 -10.22 11.12
CA ASP A 34 5.69 -9.13 12.09
C ASP A 34 4.61 -8.06 11.76
N VAL A 35 3.88 -8.24 10.65
CA VAL A 35 2.76 -7.36 10.26
C VAL A 35 1.55 -7.57 11.19
N GLY A 36 0.96 -6.47 11.63
CA GLY A 36 -0.17 -6.39 12.56
C GLY A 36 0.24 -6.33 14.03
N GLY A 37 1.23 -7.13 14.43
CA GLY A 37 1.76 -7.16 15.79
C GLY A 37 0.77 -7.65 16.87
N GLY A 38 1.23 -7.62 18.12
CA GLY A 38 0.44 -8.04 19.28
C GLY A 38 -0.51 -6.96 19.79
N PRO A 39 -1.44 -7.30 20.71
CA PRO A 39 -2.28 -6.30 21.36
C PRO A 39 -1.43 -5.38 22.26
N LEU A 40 -1.73 -4.08 22.22
CA LEU A 40 -1.16 -3.12 23.18
C LEU A 40 -2.02 -3.07 24.45
N ASN A 41 -3.35 -3.11 24.30
CA ASN A 41 -4.34 -3.18 25.37
C ASN A 41 -5.71 -3.60 24.80
N GLN A 42 -6.76 -3.64 25.63
CA GLN A 42 -8.11 -4.04 25.21
C GLN A 42 -8.76 -3.14 24.13
N TYR A 43 -8.35 -1.87 24.03
CA TYR A 43 -8.85 -0.90 23.05
C TYR A 43 -7.93 -0.76 21.84
N THR A 44 -6.76 -1.40 21.87
CA THR A 44 -5.78 -1.42 20.78
C THR A 44 -5.39 -2.88 20.52
N PRO A 45 -6.33 -3.67 19.97
CA PRO A 45 -6.09 -5.07 19.68
C PRO A 45 -5.01 -5.24 18.60
N GLY A 46 -4.33 -6.37 18.65
CA GLY A 46 -3.43 -6.83 17.59
C GLY A 46 -4.15 -7.76 16.62
N VAL A 47 -3.37 -8.45 15.81
CA VAL A 47 -3.87 -9.52 14.94
C VAL A 47 -3.81 -10.88 15.66
N GLU A 48 -4.59 -11.85 15.18
CA GLU A 48 -4.56 -13.23 15.66
C GLU A 48 -3.13 -13.79 15.58
N GLY A 49 -2.66 -14.35 16.70
CA GLY A 49 -1.29 -14.88 16.82
C GLY A 49 -0.18 -13.83 16.71
N GLY A 50 -0.51 -12.53 16.67
CA GLY A 50 0.45 -11.44 16.53
C GLY A 50 1.31 -11.25 17.78
N VAL A 51 2.59 -10.96 17.57
CA VAL A 51 3.57 -10.66 18.62
C VAL A 51 4.35 -9.40 18.28
N GLY A 52 4.93 -8.74 19.28
CA GLY A 52 5.76 -7.55 19.08
C GLY A 52 4.96 -6.29 18.73
N LEU A 53 5.62 -5.38 18.01
CA LEU A 53 5.12 -4.03 17.72
C LEU A 53 3.77 -4.03 16.99
N ASN A 54 2.74 -3.47 17.63
CA ASN A 54 1.48 -3.18 16.96
C ASN A 54 1.68 -2.06 15.94
N ASN A 55 1.55 -2.41 14.65
CA ASN A 55 1.72 -1.48 13.53
C ASN A 55 0.43 -1.24 12.74
N ILE A 56 -0.72 -1.61 13.33
CA ILE A 56 -2.02 -1.34 12.73
C ILE A 56 -2.22 0.18 12.58
N GLY A 57 -2.69 0.60 11.41
CA GLY A 57 -2.87 2.01 11.04
C GLY A 57 -1.61 2.71 10.53
N LEU A 58 -0.43 2.11 10.66
CA LEU A 58 0.82 2.71 10.20
C LEU A 58 1.06 2.49 8.70
N LEU A 59 1.86 3.38 8.12
CA LEU A 59 2.44 3.19 6.79
C LEU A 59 3.66 2.27 6.91
N ILE A 60 3.55 1.08 6.34
CA ILE A 60 4.58 0.03 6.39
C ILE A 60 5.07 -0.32 4.99
N ARG A 61 6.17 -1.06 4.92
CA ARG A 61 6.65 -1.74 3.72
C ARG A 61 6.90 -3.21 4.05
N THR A 62 6.41 -4.12 3.21
CA THR A 62 6.75 -5.54 3.29
C THR A 62 6.97 -6.09 1.88
N TRP A 63 7.36 -7.35 1.75
CA TRP A 63 7.66 -8.00 0.48
C TRP A 63 7.22 -9.45 0.47
N GLY A 64 7.20 -10.04 -0.72
CA GLY A 64 6.94 -11.46 -0.88
C GLY A 64 6.66 -11.84 -2.32
N LYS A 65 6.63 -13.15 -2.56
CA LYS A 65 6.15 -13.74 -3.80
C LYS A 65 4.63 -13.66 -3.86
N VAL A 66 4.06 -13.23 -4.98
CA VAL A 66 2.61 -13.27 -5.21
C VAL A 66 2.16 -14.72 -5.32
N THR A 67 1.29 -15.16 -4.42
CA THR A 67 0.81 -16.55 -4.34
C THR A 67 -0.60 -16.72 -4.93
N PHE A 68 -1.40 -15.65 -4.95
CA PHE A 68 -2.77 -15.67 -5.43
C PHE A 68 -3.21 -14.27 -5.87
N VAL A 69 -4.09 -14.19 -6.86
CA VAL A 69 -4.72 -12.95 -7.34
C VAL A 69 -6.20 -13.20 -7.60
N ASP A 70 -7.05 -12.30 -7.10
CA ASP A 70 -8.48 -12.24 -7.39
C ASP A 70 -8.86 -10.81 -7.79
N THR A 71 -9.08 -10.64 -9.09
CA THR A 71 -9.41 -9.35 -9.70
C THR A 71 -10.85 -8.91 -9.41
N VAL A 72 -11.75 -9.84 -9.12
CA VAL A 72 -13.17 -9.55 -8.82
C VAL A 72 -13.27 -8.92 -7.43
N ASN A 73 -12.64 -9.56 -6.43
CA ASN A 73 -12.63 -9.07 -5.06
C ASN A 73 -11.54 -8.02 -4.80
N LYS A 74 -10.69 -7.74 -5.80
CA LYS A 74 -9.58 -6.78 -5.74
C LYS A 74 -8.62 -7.09 -4.59
N ILE A 75 -8.17 -8.34 -4.56
CA ILE A 75 -7.19 -8.83 -3.58
C ILE A 75 -6.10 -9.66 -4.25
N PHE A 76 -4.92 -9.67 -3.65
CA PHE A 76 -3.86 -10.63 -3.94
C PHE A 76 -3.11 -10.99 -2.66
N TYR A 77 -2.34 -12.08 -2.67
CA TYR A 77 -1.56 -12.53 -1.50
C TYR A 77 -0.07 -12.51 -1.81
N ILE A 78 0.73 -12.15 -0.82
CA ILE A 78 2.20 -12.18 -0.89
C ILE A 78 2.78 -13.04 0.23
N ASN A 79 3.81 -13.81 -0.07
CA ASN A 79 4.48 -14.66 0.91
C ASN A 79 6.00 -14.53 0.82
N ASP A 80 6.65 -14.23 1.94
CA ASP A 80 8.11 -14.13 2.09
C ASP A 80 8.72 -15.42 2.70
N GLY A 81 7.91 -16.45 2.92
CA GLY A 81 8.28 -17.69 3.58
C GLY A 81 7.70 -17.85 4.99
N ALA A 82 7.10 -16.79 5.57
CA ALA A 82 6.41 -16.88 6.85
C ALA A 82 5.17 -17.79 6.83
N ASN A 83 4.63 -18.08 5.63
CA ASN A 83 3.49 -18.99 5.41
C ASN A 83 2.28 -18.67 6.29
N ARG A 84 1.97 -17.37 6.43
CA ARG A 84 0.81 -16.93 7.21
C ARG A 84 -0.48 -17.49 6.61
N ASP A 85 -1.35 -18.01 7.47
CA ASP A 85 -2.67 -18.50 7.10
C ASP A 85 -3.72 -17.67 7.85
N ASP A 86 -4.60 -17.01 7.10
CA ASP A 86 -5.70 -16.21 7.62
C ASP A 86 -7.07 -16.92 7.55
N GLY A 87 -7.07 -18.20 7.15
CA GLY A 87 -8.26 -19.03 6.98
C GLY A 87 -9.00 -18.79 5.68
N SER A 88 -8.45 -18.00 4.75
CA SER A 88 -9.03 -17.80 3.41
C SER A 88 -8.76 -18.94 2.43
N GLY A 89 -7.83 -19.85 2.75
CA GLY A 89 -7.31 -20.86 1.82
C GLY A 89 -6.15 -20.36 0.95
N HIS A 90 -5.68 -19.13 1.15
CA HIS A 90 -4.52 -18.56 0.45
C HIS A 90 -3.39 -18.24 1.44
N ILE A 91 -2.22 -18.81 1.18
CA ILE A 91 -1.04 -18.62 2.04
C ILE A 91 -0.37 -17.28 1.73
N GLY A 92 -0.14 -16.49 2.78
CA GLY A 92 0.57 -15.21 2.74
C GLY A 92 -0.17 -14.09 3.46
N LEU A 93 0.28 -12.86 3.23
CA LEU A 93 -0.43 -11.66 3.61
C LEU A 93 -1.38 -11.23 2.50
N ARG A 94 -2.63 -11.00 2.90
CA ARG A 94 -3.65 -10.38 2.06
C ARG A 94 -3.31 -8.92 1.76
N VAL A 95 -3.34 -8.58 0.49
CA VAL A 95 -3.28 -7.21 -0.03
C VAL A 95 -4.61 -6.88 -0.68
N SER A 96 -5.33 -5.89 -0.16
CA SER A 96 -6.59 -5.42 -0.72
C SER A 96 -6.42 -4.04 -1.36
N TYR A 97 -6.76 -3.97 -2.63
CA TYR A 97 -6.77 -2.75 -3.43
C TYR A 97 -8.21 -2.36 -3.81
N SER A 98 -9.16 -2.71 -2.94
CA SER A 98 -10.54 -2.25 -3.00
C SER A 98 -10.70 -0.87 -2.37
N ASN A 99 -11.74 -0.12 -2.78
CA ASN A 99 -12.10 1.19 -2.21
C ASN A 99 -10.93 2.20 -2.22
N LEU A 100 -10.22 2.29 -3.35
CA LEU A 100 -9.19 3.29 -3.57
C LEU A 100 -9.81 4.68 -3.66
N ALA A 101 -9.02 5.71 -3.34
CA ALA A 101 -9.44 7.09 -3.56
C ALA A 101 -9.76 7.33 -5.05
N PRO A 102 -10.70 8.23 -5.39
CA PRO A 102 -11.05 8.53 -6.77
C PRO A 102 -9.82 8.86 -7.63
N GLY A 103 -9.77 8.30 -8.83
CA GLY A 103 -8.64 8.47 -9.76
C GLY A 103 -7.50 7.47 -9.60
N ASN A 104 -7.50 6.65 -8.54
CA ASN A 104 -6.51 5.57 -8.39
C ASN A 104 -7.04 4.23 -8.90
N THR A 105 -6.20 3.55 -9.67
CA THR A 105 -6.36 2.15 -10.07
C THR A 105 -5.11 1.38 -9.71
N ILE A 106 -5.27 0.07 -9.47
CA ILE A 106 -4.17 -0.86 -9.23
C ILE A 106 -4.42 -2.07 -10.11
N GLU A 107 -3.43 -2.40 -10.93
CA GLU A 107 -3.31 -3.67 -11.60
C GLU A 107 -2.52 -4.63 -10.70
N PRO A 108 -3.08 -5.77 -10.29
CA PRO A 108 -2.37 -6.71 -9.42
C PRO A 108 -1.18 -7.31 -10.17
N PRO A 109 -0.02 -7.49 -9.52
CA PRO A 109 1.13 -8.14 -10.14
C PRO A 109 0.81 -9.61 -10.46
N PRO A 110 1.41 -10.19 -11.52
CA PRO A 110 1.20 -11.60 -11.87
C PRO A 110 1.60 -12.55 -10.74
N VAL A 111 0.86 -13.65 -10.60
CA VAL A 111 1.23 -14.75 -9.69
C VAL A 111 2.65 -15.23 -10.01
N GLY A 112 3.45 -15.42 -8.96
CA GLY A 112 4.84 -15.82 -9.05
C GLY A 112 5.86 -14.68 -9.03
N SER A 113 5.42 -13.43 -9.21
CA SER A 113 6.30 -12.25 -9.13
C SER A 113 6.73 -12.00 -7.68
N TYR A 114 7.95 -11.51 -7.46
CA TYR A 114 8.36 -10.97 -6.18
C TYR A 114 8.09 -9.46 -6.15
N VAL A 115 7.41 -9.01 -5.11
CA VAL A 115 6.99 -7.62 -4.99
C VAL A 115 7.34 -7.06 -3.62
N ALA A 116 7.55 -5.75 -3.56
CA ALA A 116 7.50 -5.00 -2.33
C ALA A 116 6.27 -4.07 -2.34
N VAL A 117 5.56 -4.04 -1.23
CA VAL A 117 4.31 -3.30 -1.06
C VAL A 117 4.46 -2.30 0.06
N THR A 118 4.30 -1.02 -0.27
CA THR A 118 4.19 0.09 0.69
C THR A 118 2.71 0.35 0.94
N CYS A 119 2.23 0.25 2.16
CA CYS A 119 0.79 0.25 2.40
C CYS A 119 0.43 0.67 3.82
N ILE A 120 -0.85 0.97 4.02
CA ILE A 120 -1.41 1.10 5.36
C ILE A 120 -1.72 -0.31 5.87
N CYS A 121 -1.21 -0.65 7.05
CA CYS A 121 -1.57 -1.90 7.72
C CYS A 121 -2.98 -1.78 8.32
N SER A 122 -3.99 -2.21 7.56
CA SER A 122 -5.37 -2.33 8.05
C SER A 122 -5.57 -3.72 8.65
N THR A 123 -6.76 -3.96 9.19
CA THR A 123 -7.23 -5.30 9.56
C THR A 123 -8.37 -5.75 8.66
N TRP A 124 -8.60 -7.05 8.64
CA TRP A 124 -9.83 -7.67 8.17
C TRP A 124 -10.23 -8.78 9.14
N VAL A 125 -11.53 -9.05 9.26
CA VAL A 125 -12.04 -10.11 10.13
C VAL A 125 -12.47 -11.27 9.23
N ASN A 126 -11.90 -12.44 9.47
CA ASN A 126 -12.29 -13.63 8.72
C ASN A 126 -13.67 -14.16 9.16
N PRO A 127 -14.31 -15.08 8.41
CA PRO A 127 -15.61 -15.63 8.79
C PRO A 127 -15.65 -16.30 10.17
N ALA A 128 -14.49 -16.72 10.71
CA ALA A 128 -14.36 -17.28 12.06
C ALA A 128 -14.23 -16.20 13.17
N GLY A 129 -14.34 -14.91 12.83
CA GLY A 129 -14.27 -13.80 13.77
C GLY A 129 -12.85 -13.42 14.21
N LYS A 130 -11.81 -13.93 13.53
CA LYS A 130 -10.41 -13.64 13.86
C LYS A 130 -9.88 -12.44 13.07
N ILE A 131 -9.13 -11.59 13.75
CA ILE A 131 -8.55 -10.36 13.19
C ILE A 131 -7.23 -10.71 12.50
N HIS A 132 -7.11 -10.37 11.22
CA HIS A 132 -5.90 -10.61 10.43
C HIS A 132 -5.41 -9.31 9.77
N PRO A 133 -4.11 -9.19 9.47
CA PRO A 133 -3.60 -8.03 8.76
C PRO A 133 -4.17 -7.98 7.33
N ASN A 134 -4.45 -6.77 6.85
CA ASN A 134 -4.92 -6.48 5.50
C ASN A 134 -4.14 -5.30 4.95
N LEU A 135 -3.24 -5.55 4.00
CA LEU A 135 -2.39 -4.53 3.43
C LEU A 135 -3.20 -3.68 2.45
N ARG A 136 -3.22 -2.36 2.64
CA ARG A 136 -3.96 -1.41 1.80
C ARG A 136 -3.02 -0.44 1.09
N PRO A 137 -2.52 -0.78 -0.10
CA PRO A 137 -1.81 0.18 -0.95
C PRO A 137 -2.76 1.29 -1.39
N ARG A 138 -2.23 2.48 -1.64
CA ARG A 138 -3.02 3.68 -1.97
C ARG A 138 -3.16 3.87 -3.47
N ARG A 139 -2.17 3.42 -4.25
CA ARG A 139 -2.03 3.60 -5.70
C ARG A 139 -1.05 2.58 -6.29
N GLN A 140 -0.92 2.54 -7.62
CA GLN A 140 -0.01 1.61 -8.30
C GLN A 140 1.45 1.71 -7.82
N ASP A 141 1.96 2.93 -7.60
CA ASP A 141 3.36 3.18 -7.20
C ASP A 141 3.74 2.58 -5.84
N ASP A 142 2.75 2.25 -5.01
CA ASP A 142 2.98 1.59 -3.73
C ASP A 142 3.40 0.12 -3.91
N ILE A 143 3.22 -0.46 -5.11
CA ILE A 143 3.57 -1.84 -5.44
C ILE A 143 4.73 -1.84 -6.43
N THR A 144 5.89 -2.33 -6.00
CA THR A 144 7.09 -2.45 -6.82
C THR A 144 7.35 -3.91 -7.15
N ILE A 145 7.38 -4.28 -8.43
CA ILE A 145 7.84 -5.60 -8.88
C ILE A 145 9.37 -5.63 -8.81
N ILE A 146 9.92 -6.53 -8.01
CA ILE A 146 11.36 -6.74 -7.84
C ILE A 146 11.87 -7.78 -8.83
N ALA A 147 11.09 -8.86 -9.04
CA ALA A 147 11.41 -9.92 -9.98
C ALA A 147 10.12 -10.48 -10.59
N SER A 148 10.18 -10.79 -11.88
CA SER A 148 9.06 -11.36 -12.64
C SER A 148 9.00 -12.88 -12.44
N PRO A 149 7.88 -13.55 -12.78
CA PRO A 149 7.81 -15.01 -12.70
C PRO A 149 8.88 -15.65 -13.60
N GLY A 150 9.76 -16.47 -13.02
CA GLY A 150 10.77 -17.24 -13.77
C GLY A 150 12.05 -16.51 -14.16
N SER A 151 12.29 -15.30 -13.63
CA SER A 151 13.59 -14.60 -13.73
C SER A 151 14.61 -15.10 -12.72
#